data_AF-A0A4Y9YQ11-F1
#
_entry.id   AF-A0A4Y9YQ11-F1
#
_cell.length_a   1.000
_cell.length_b   1.000
_cell.length_c   1.000
_cell.angle_alpha   90.00
_cell.angle_beta   90.00
_cell.angle_gamma   90.00
#
_symmetry.space_group_name_H-M   'P 1'
#
loop_
_entity.id
_entity.type
_entity.pdbx_description
1 polymer ?
#
loop_
_entity_poly.entity_id
_entity_poly.type
_entity_poly.pdbx_seq_one_letter_code
_entity_poly.pdbx_strand_id
1 'polypeptide(L)'
;MGNDRHTLPLDIIRYILLDAIDGDRATAAILSRMCKTVNLWIVPVLYSTVIVTISDLKSFERTLLASKDRAEPVGKHNATHLLKRPLGAYVRHLWIGSKGTHHTSRPPWRTIDPVEHAEEASSMVLKATITIVSLCPNLRALAIAHYPSSIMRQLVPCIAETLESLSFCPGTGHLTSLDLADMSHCHSLRDVTFLQTELTDGTLSRLLRMPSVQHITCIYNNVPHTIGLLPALRPVQRDRLKRSFQAAMAQLHLVGECASPAFRRMKVIYLSCDNSTVREINELQRFMGVHGPPGPRDKRIVLSAIDGRNNLDRFVSFKGYGGPYTINYVNDTKYWLDEWIASLDPAWPGRGCVPHTVTQ
;
A
#
# COMPACT_ATOMS: atom_id res chain seq x y z
N MET A 1 49.78 -4.99 -21.21
CA MET A 1 48.39 -4.87 -20.74
C MET A 1 48.42 -4.20 -19.38
N GLY A 2 48.13 -2.91 -19.34
CA GLY A 2 48.25 -2.08 -18.14
C GLY A 2 47.23 -2.50 -17.08
N ASN A 3 47.73 -2.78 -15.87
CA ASN A 3 46.92 -2.92 -14.67
C ASN A 3 46.45 -1.51 -14.26
N ASP A 4 45.48 -0.94 -14.96
CA ASP A 4 44.77 0.27 -14.52
C ASP A 4 43.83 -0.13 -13.37
N ARG A 5 44.44 -0.46 -12.23
CA ARG A 5 43.74 -0.69 -10.99
C ARG A 5 43.28 0.67 -10.48
N HIS A 6 41.97 0.87 -10.41
CA HIS A 6 41.38 2.03 -9.76
C HIS A 6 42.02 2.22 -8.37
N THR A 7 42.46 3.43 -8.07
CA THR A 7 43.15 3.78 -6.82
C THR A 7 42.22 3.89 -5.61
N LEU A 8 40.90 3.85 -5.83
CA LEU A 8 39.91 3.99 -4.77
C LEU A 8 39.67 2.66 -4.05
N PRO A 9 39.68 2.63 -2.71
CA PRO A 9 39.22 1.48 -1.94
C PRO A 9 37.79 1.07 -2.31
N LEU A 10 37.54 -0.24 -2.38
CA LEU A 10 36.24 -0.81 -2.74
C LEU A 10 35.09 -0.30 -1.85
N ASP A 11 35.36 -0.03 -0.56
CA ASP A 11 34.36 0.50 0.36
C ASP A 11 33.94 1.93 0.00
N ILE A 12 34.86 2.76 -0.50
CA ILE A 12 34.56 4.11 -0.99
C ILE A 12 33.74 4.04 -2.28
N ILE A 13 34.14 3.18 -3.22
CA ILE A 13 33.39 2.96 -4.47
C ILE A 13 31.97 2.47 -4.15
N ARG A 14 31.85 1.51 -3.22
CA ARG A 14 30.55 1.02 -2.77
C ARG A 14 29.70 2.13 -2.18
N TYR A 15 30.25 2.95 -1.29
CA TYR A 15 29.54 4.07 -0.69
C TYR A 15 29.04 5.06 -1.75
N ILE A 16 29.92 5.49 -2.67
CA ILE A 16 29.56 6.40 -3.76
C ILE A 16 28.46 5.80 -4.65
N LEU A 17 28.57 4.53 -5.01
CA LEU A 17 27.57 3.87 -5.85
C LEU A 17 26.21 3.73 -5.13
N LEU A 18 26.22 3.41 -3.83
CA LEU A 18 24.99 3.31 -3.04
C LEU A 18 24.31 4.66 -2.85
N ASP A 19 25.09 5.72 -2.66
CA ASP A 19 24.61 7.10 -2.57
C ASP A 19 24.05 7.58 -3.92
N ALA A 20 24.76 7.30 -5.03
CA ALA A 20 24.35 7.70 -6.37
C ALA A 20 23.06 7.00 -6.87
N ILE A 21 22.70 5.85 -6.31
CA ILE A 21 21.47 5.12 -6.66
C ILE A 21 20.34 5.35 -5.67
N ASP A 22 20.57 6.09 -4.58
CA ASP A 22 19.52 6.41 -3.63
C ASP A 22 18.47 7.28 -4.33
N GLY A 23 17.24 6.78 -4.43
CA GLY A 23 16.18 7.42 -5.23
C GLY A 23 16.21 7.18 -6.74
N ASP A 24 17.29 6.61 -7.32
CA ASP A 24 17.39 6.33 -8.77
C ASP A 24 17.53 4.83 -9.06
N ARG A 25 16.37 4.16 -9.11
CA ARG A 25 16.30 2.73 -9.46
C ARG A 25 16.71 2.41 -10.90
N ALA A 26 16.56 3.36 -11.83
CA ALA A 26 16.93 3.13 -13.23
C ALA A 26 18.45 3.02 -13.34
N THR A 27 19.17 3.93 -12.69
CA THR A 27 20.63 3.89 -12.58
C THR A 27 21.09 2.64 -11.82
N ALA A 28 20.44 2.28 -10.71
CA ALA A 28 20.71 1.03 -10.00
C ALA A 28 20.60 -0.20 -10.92
N ALA A 29 19.55 -0.29 -11.73
CA ALA A 29 19.35 -1.40 -12.66
C ALA A 29 20.47 -1.48 -13.71
N ILE A 30 20.90 -0.34 -14.26
CA ILE A 30 22.02 -0.28 -15.23
C ILE A 30 23.32 -0.73 -14.55
N LEU A 31 23.65 -0.16 -13.39
CA LEU A 31 24.87 -0.48 -12.65
C LEU A 31 24.92 -1.96 -12.23
N SER A 32 23.78 -2.55 -11.88
CA SER A 32 23.69 -3.97 -11.51
C SER A 32 24.14 -4.93 -12.61
N ARG A 33 24.21 -4.47 -13.87
CA ARG A 33 24.65 -5.25 -15.04
C ARG A 33 26.14 -5.12 -15.34
N MET A 34 26.84 -4.15 -14.75
CA MET A 34 28.24 -3.87 -15.10
C MET A 34 29.20 -4.98 -14.70
N CYS A 35 29.13 -5.45 -13.45
CA CYS A 35 29.94 -6.56 -12.97
C CYS A 35 29.30 -7.27 -11.77
N LYS A 36 29.78 -8.49 -11.46
CA LYS A 36 29.29 -9.31 -10.36
C LYS A 36 29.39 -8.61 -9.00
N THR A 37 30.49 -7.92 -8.73
CA THR A 37 30.71 -7.23 -7.45
C THR A 37 29.72 -6.08 -7.24
N VAL A 38 29.53 -5.25 -8.27
CA VAL A 38 28.57 -4.15 -8.21
C VAL A 38 27.14 -4.69 -8.10
N ASN A 39 26.81 -5.76 -8.83
CA ASN A 39 25.52 -6.44 -8.71
C ASN A 39 25.21 -6.81 -7.25
N LEU A 40 26.19 -7.34 -6.51
CA LEU A 40 25.99 -7.70 -5.10
C LEU A 40 25.72 -6.55 -4.16
N TRP A 41 26.32 -5.40 -4.42
CA TRP A 41 26.08 -4.21 -3.60
C TRP A 41 24.69 -3.63 -3.89
N ILE A 42 24.25 -3.72 -5.14
CA ILE A 42 23.04 -3.07 -5.63
C ILE A 42 21.79 -3.93 -5.45
N VAL A 43 21.88 -5.26 -5.53
CA VAL A 43 20.72 -6.16 -5.37
C VAL A 43 19.94 -5.90 -4.08
N PRO A 44 20.57 -5.73 -2.90
CA PRO A 44 19.85 -5.38 -1.67
C PRO A 44 19.07 -4.06 -1.77
N VAL A 45 19.59 -3.07 -2.49
CA VAL A 45 18.92 -1.78 -2.69
C VAL A 45 17.74 -1.94 -3.65
N LEU A 46 17.95 -2.61 -4.79
CA LEU A 46 16.90 -2.88 -5.78
C LEU A 46 15.72 -3.66 -5.21
N TYR A 47 15.99 -4.61 -4.30
CA TYR A 47 14.97 -5.44 -3.66
C TYR A 47 14.46 -4.86 -2.34
N SER A 48 15.00 -3.76 -1.82
CA SER A 48 14.54 -3.16 -0.55
C SER A 48 13.06 -2.80 -0.60
N THR A 49 12.62 -2.24 -1.72
CA THR A 49 11.22 -1.90 -1.96
C THR A 49 10.76 -2.51 -3.28
N VAL A 50 9.80 -3.43 -3.22
CA VAL A 50 9.28 -4.13 -4.39
C VAL A 50 7.83 -3.77 -4.63
N ILE A 51 7.52 -3.42 -5.87
CA ILE A 51 6.15 -3.21 -6.35
C ILE A 51 5.85 -4.36 -7.31
N VAL A 52 4.97 -5.26 -6.89
CA VAL A 52 4.58 -6.42 -7.64
C VAL A 52 3.17 -6.21 -8.15
N THR A 53 3.02 -6.30 -9.46
CA THR A 53 1.68 -6.21 -10.01
C THR A 53 1.09 -7.59 -10.16
N ILE A 54 -0.24 -7.70 -10.19
CA ILE A 54 -0.95 -8.96 -10.35
C ILE A 54 -0.42 -9.80 -11.52
N SER A 55 -0.07 -9.16 -12.65
CA SER A 55 0.49 -9.85 -13.82
C SER A 55 1.91 -10.38 -13.59
N ASP A 56 2.68 -9.71 -12.73
CA ASP A 56 4.09 -10.02 -12.45
C ASP A 56 4.24 -10.96 -11.24
N LEU A 57 3.16 -11.21 -10.50
CA LEU A 57 3.13 -11.94 -9.23
C LEU A 57 3.78 -13.33 -9.31
N LYS A 58 3.38 -14.16 -10.27
CA LYS A 58 3.94 -15.50 -10.45
C LYS A 58 5.42 -15.48 -10.86
N SER A 59 5.84 -14.48 -11.64
CA SER A 59 7.24 -14.35 -12.04
C SER A 59 8.11 -13.98 -10.84
N PHE A 60 7.63 -13.04 -10.02
CA PHE A 60 8.29 -12.64 -8.79
C PHE A 60 8.37 -13.79 -7.77
N GLU A 61 7.27 -14.52 -7.56
CA GLU A 61 7.23 -15.73 -6.72
C GLU A 61 8.30 -16.75 -7.13
N ARG A 62 8.35 -17.13 -8.41
CA ARG A 62 9.38 -18.07 -8.93
C ARG A 62 10.79 -17.55 -8.72
N THR A 63 11.00 -16.25 -8.89
CA THR A 63 12.31 -15.61 -8.68
C THR A 63 12.74 -15.70 -7.22
N LEU A 64 11.83 -15.45 -6.28
CA LEU A 64 12.11 -15.59 -4.84
C LEU A 64 12.41 -17.05 -4.46
N LEU A 65 11.62 -18.01 -4.95
CA LEU A 65 11.83 -19.44 -4.73
C LEU A 65 13.19 -19.90 -5.27
N ALA A 66 13.50 -19.57 -6.53
CA ALA A 66 14.78 -19.91 -7.14
C ALA A 66 15.97 -19.29 -6.39
N SER A 67 15.80 -18.11 -5.79
CA SER A 67 16.84 -17.49 -4.96
C SER A 67 17.02 -18.17 -3.60
N LYS A 68 15.95 -18.73 -3.04
CA LYS A 68 15.97 -19.50 -1.80
C LYS A 68 16.69 -20.82 -2.00
N ASP A 69 16.42 -21.51 -3.10
CA ASP A 69 17.05 -22.80 -3.40
C ASP A 69 18.56 -22.66 -3.69
N ARG A 70 18.99 -21.48 -4.16
CA ARG A 70 20.41 -21.16 -4.39
C ARG A 70 21.13 -20.64 -3.14
N ALA A 71 20.42 -20.33 -2.07
CA ALA A 71 21.04 -19.86 -0.83
C ALA A 71 21.67 -21.06 -0.12
N GLU A 72 23.00 -21.17 -0.19
CA GLU A 72 23.76 -22.21 0.50
C GLU A 72 23.49 -22.18 2.02
N PRO A 73 23.29 -23.35 2.66
CA PRO A 73 23.25 -23.41 4.11
C PRO A 73 24.59 -22.92 4.67
N VAL A 74 24.55 -22.16 5.77
CA VAL A 74 25.68 -21.39 6.35
C VAL A 74 26.88 -22.26 6.80
N GLY A 75 26.88 -23.56 6.54
CA GLY A 75 27.93 -24.49 6.92
C GLY A 75 28.72 -25.05 5.73
N LYS A 76 29.99 -24.65 5.63
CA LYS A 76 31.14 -25.29 4.96
C LYS A 76 31.61 -24.67 3.63
N HIS A 77 32.60 -23.78 3.80
CA HIS A 77 33.76 -23.57 2.94
C HIS A 77 33.53 -23.40 1.42
N ASN A 78 33.32 -22.16 0.99
CA ASN A 78 34.24 -21.40 0.12
C ASN A 78 33.71 -19.97 -0.09
N ALA A 79 34.58 -18.97 0.10
CA ALA A 79 34.24 -17.56 0.24
C ALA A 79 33.78 -16.84 -1.05
N THR A 80 33.26 -17.56 -2.05
CA THR A 80 32.99 -17.03 -3.39
C THR A 80 31.51 -17.04 -3.79
N HIS A 81 30.59 -17.50 -2.94
CA HIS A 81 29.16 -17.38 -3.22
C HIS A 81 28.65 -15.95 -2.96
N LEU A 82 28.29 -15.31 -4.07
CA LEU A 82 28.13 -13.87 -4.20
C LEU A 82 26.91 -13.35 -3.41
N LEU A 83 25.79 -14.07 -3.34
CA LEU A 83 24.62 -13.70 -2.52
C LEU A 83 24.56 -14.57 -1.26
N LYS A 84 24.88 -13.98 -0.11
CA LYS A 84 24.83 -14.68 1.19
C LYS A 84 23.41 -14.97 1.71
N ARG A 85 22.38 -14.40 1.08
CA ARG A 85 20.99 -14.47 1.53
C ARG A 85 20.03 -14.57 0.33
N PRO A 86 18.88 -15.24 0.50
CA PRO A 86 17.83 -15.27 -0.53
C PRO A 86 17.30 -13.86 -0.82
N LEU A 87 16.79 -13.62 -2.03
CA LEU A 87 16.34 -12.29 -2.46
C LEU A 87 15.24 -11.72 -1.55
N GLY A 88 14.33 -12.58 -1.09
CA GLY A 88 13.25 -12.17 -0.19
C GLY A 88 13.74 -11.60 1.15
N ALA A 89 14.94 -11.97 1.60
CA ALA A 89 15.52 -11.41 2.82
C ALA A 89 15.95 -9.93 2.67
N TYR A 90 16.02 -9.40 1.45
CA TYR A 90 16.28 -7.98 1.22
C TYR A 90 15.01 -7.14 1.14
N VAL A 91 13.84 -7.76 0.94
CA VAL A 91 12.55 -7.06 0.82
C VAL A 91 12.12 -6.50 2.17
N ARG A 92 12.02 -5.17 2.25
CA ARG A 92 11.57 -4.42 3.43
C ARG A 92 10.22 -3.77 3.19
N HIS A 93 9.95 -3.30 1.99
CA HIS A 93 8.67 -2.71 1.61
C HIS A 93 8.11 -3.47 0.41
N LEU A 94 6.89 -3.97 0.54
CA LEU A 94 6.24 -4.76 -0.48
C LEU A 94 4.87 -4.18 -0.79
N TRP A 95 4.68 -3.81 -2.04
CA TRP A 95 3.37 -3.46 -2.57
C TRP A 95 2.91 -4.54 -3.54
N ILE A 96 1.67 -5.00 -3.38
CA ILE A 96 1.03 -5.95 -4.28
C ILE A 96 -0.31 -5.39 -4.74
N GLY A 97 -0.51 -5.25 -6.04
CA GLY A 97 -1.77 -4.74 -6.57
C GLY A 97 -1.88 -4.76 -8.09
N SER A 98 -2.91 -4.12 -8.63
CA SER A 98 -3.07 -3.99 -10.09
C SER A 98 -2.29 -2.78 -10.60
N LYS A 99 -1.62 -2.88 -11.77
CA LYS A 99 -1.16 -1.66 -12.46
C LYS A 99 -2.41 -0.83 -12.71
N GLY A 100 -2.38 0.45 -12.33
CA GLY A 100 -3.47 1.40 -12.54
C GLY A 100 -3.73 1.73 -14.01
N THR A 101 -3.93 0.71 -14.85
CA THR A 101 -4.55 0.84 -16.16
C THR A 101 -5.98 1.27 -15.90
N HIS A 102 -6.30 2.47 -16.38
CA HIS A 102 -7.61 3.08 -16.44
C HIS A 102 -8.77 2.12 -16.14
N HIS A 103 -9.64 2.51 -15.20
CA HIS A 103 -10.91 1.84 -14.87
C HIS A 103 -11.85 1.58 -16.07
N THR A 104 -11.45 1.88 -17.30
CA THR A 104 -12.14 1.46 -18.52
C THR A 104 -11.95 -0.02 -18.83
N SER A 105 -10.87 -0.66 -18.35
CA SER A 105 -10.73 -2.12 -18.38
C SER A 105 -10.94 -2.67 -16.97
N ARG A 106 -12.02 -3.45 -16.78
CA ARG A 106 -12.31 -4.20 -15.55
C ARG A 106 -11.03 -4.91 -15.06
N PRO A 107 -10.82 -5.04 -13.73
CA PRO A 107 -9.71 -5.87 -13.24
C PRO A 107 -9.79 -7.26 -13.86
N PRO A 108 -8.66 -7.92 -14.19
CA PRO A 108 -8.64 -9.12 -15.04
C PRO A 108 -9.56 -10.25 -14.53
N TRP A 109 -9.77 -10.35 -13.20
CA TRP A 109 -10.71 -11.30 -12.58
C TRP A 109 -12.21 -11.03 -12.85
N ARG A 110 -12.58 -9.82 -13.29
CA ARG A 110 -13.96 -9.42 -13.64
C ARG A 110 -14.26 -9.45 -15.14
N THR A 111 -13.25 -9.62 -15.98
CA THR A 111 -13.39 -9.81 -17.43
C THR A 111 -13.42 -11.27 -17.84
N ILE A 112 -13.02 -12.17 -16.96
CA ILE A 112 -13.23 -13.60 -17.12
C ILE A 112 -14.69 -13.86 -16.75
N ASP A 113 -15.42 -14.59 -17.60
CA ASP A 113 -16.82 -14.92 -17.39
C ASP A 113 -17.09 -15.39 -15.95
N PRO A 114 -18.17 -14.89 -15.33
CA PRO A 114 -18.37 -14.98 -13.90
C PRO A 114 -18.79 -16.39 -13.55
N VAL A 115 -17.89 -17.13 -12.91
CA VAL A 115 -18.14 -17.91 -11.67
C VAL A 115 -17.04 -18.97 -11.53
N GLU A 116 -16.66 -19.69 -12.58
CA GLU A 116 -15.74 -20.84 -12.40
C GLU A 116 -14.26 -20.45 -12.49
N HIS A 117 -13.86 -19.66 -13.47
CA HIS A 117 -12.45 -19.28 -13.63
C HIS A 117 -12.01 -18.11 -12.73
N ALA A 118 -12.95 -17.35 -12.19
CA ALA A 118 -12.66 -16.25 -11.27
C ALA A 118 -12.17 -16.78 -9.91
N GLU A 119 -12.73 -17.89 -9.43
CA GLU A 119 -12.32 -18.51 -8.17
C GLU A 119 -10.93 -19.15 -8.28
N GLU A 120 -10.65 -19.87 -9.36
CA GLU A 120 -9.33 -20.46 -9.60
C GLU A 120 -8.24 -19.40 -9.73
N ALA A 121 -8.49 -18.35 -10.52
CA ALA A 121 -7.56 -17.23 -10.68
C ALA A 121 -7.31 -16.53 -9.33
N SER A 122 -8.37 -16.29 -8.54
CA SER A 122 -8.27 -15.70 -7.21
C SER A 122 -7.47 -16.58 -6.25
N SER A 123 -7.66 -17.91 -6.31
CA SER A 123 -6.92 -18.88 -5.49
C SER A 123 -5.43 -18.91 -5.84
N MET A 124 -5.08 -18.90 -7.13
CA MET A 124 -3.66 -18.86 -7.55
C MET A 124 -2.96 -17.58 -7.11
N VAL A 125 -3.65 -16.43 -7.23
CA VAL A 125 -3.12 -15.13 -6.84
C VAL A 125 -2.93 -15.06 -5.33
N LEU A 126 -3.89 -15.57 -4.57
CA LEU A 126 -3.80 -15.68 -3.13
C LEU A 126 -2.60 -16.54 -2.71
N LYS A 127 -2.47 -17.74 -3.29
CA LYS A 127 -1.34 -18.65 -3.01
C LYS A 127 0.00 -17.97 -3.29
N ALA A 128 0.16 -17.36 -4.46
CA ALA A 128 1.39 -16.64 -4.82
C ALA A 128 1.68 -15.48 -3.86
N THR A 129 0.64 -14.73 -3.47
CA THR A 129 0.76 -13.61 -2.49
C THR A 129 1.25 -14.12 -1.14
N ILE A 130 0.64 -15.19 -0.63
CA ILE A 130 1.04 -15.85 0.62
C ILE A 130 2.49 -16.33 0.53
N THR A 131 2.86 -17.05 -0.54
CA THR A 131 4.23 -17.51 -0.76
C THR A 131 5.22 -16.35 -0.75
N ILE A 132 4.94 -15.28 -1.49
CA ILE A 132 5.83 -14.11 -1.57
C ILE A 132 6.01 -13.49 -0.18
N VAL A 133 4.92 -13.25 0.56
CA VAL A 133 5.00 -12.63 1.89
C VAL A 133 5.79 -13.53 2.86
N SER A 134 5.56 -14.84 2.85
CA SER A 134 6.33 -15.80 3.67
C SER A 134 7.81 -15.91 3.30
N LEU A 135 8.20 -15.55 2.07
CA LEU A 135 9.60 -15.51 1.63
C LEU A 135 10.31 -14.20 2.02
N CYS A 136 9.61 -13.23 2.61
CA CYS A 136 10.12 -11.91 2.96
C CYS A 136 10.19 -11.72 4.49
N PRO A 137 11.16 -12.34 5.21
CA PRO A 137 11.19 -12.32 6.67
C PRO A 137 11.54 -10.95 7.29
N ASN A 138 12.12 -10.04 6.51
CA ASN A 138 12.53 -8.70 6.96
C ASN A 138 11.54 -7.61 6.53
N LEU A 139 10.30 -8.01 6.19
CA LEU A 139 9.27 -7.12 5.70
C LEU A 139 8.81 -6.16 6.79
N ARG A 140 8.98 -4.86 6.56
CA ARG A 140 8.59 -3.76 7.45
C ARG A 140 7.32 -3.05 7.00
N ALA A 141 7.08 -2.94 5.71
CA ALA A 141 5.82 -2.38 5.19
C ALA A 141 5.19 -3.30 4.16
N LEU A 142 3.88 -3.54 4.31
CA LEU A 142 3.08 -4.36 3.42
C LEU A 142 1.86 -3.57 2.97
N ALA A 143 1.75 -3.41 1.65
CA ALA A 143 0.65 -2.74 0.99
C ALA A 143 -0.04 -3.70 0.03
N ILE A 144 -1.35 -3.88 0.18
CA ILE A 144 -2.13 -4.78 -0.67
C ILE A 144 -3.33 -4.05 -1.21
N ALA A 145 -3.42 -3.98 -2.53
CA ALA A 145 -4.47 -3.27 -3.23
C ALA A 145 -5.20 -4.18 -4.22
N HIS A 146 -6.51 -4.01 -4.30
CA HIS A 146 -7.39 -4.71 -5.22
C HIS A 146 -7.64 -6.19 -4.92
N TYR A 147 -7.56 -6.59 -3.64
CA TYR A 147 -7.87 -7.94 -3.17
C TYR A 147 -9.24 -7.99 -2.47
N PRO A 148 -9.99 -9.11 -2.51
CA PRO A 148 -11.11 -9.35 -1.60
C PRO A 148 -10.69 -9.26 -0.12
N SER A 149 -11.56 -8.76 0.76
CA SER A 149 -11.26 -8.65 2.20
C SER A 149 -11.05 -10.01 2.88
N SER A 150 -11.65 -11.08 2.35
CA SER A 150 -11.49 -12.46 2.85
C SER A 150 -10.05 -12.97 2.81
N ILE A 151 -9.21 -12.41 1.93
CA ILE A 151 -7.81 -12.82 1.77
C ILE A 151 -6.98 -12.44 2.99
N MET A 152 -7.29 -11.32 3.64
CA MET A 152 -6.52 -10.85 4.79
C MET A 152 -6.52 -11.86 5.94
N ARG A 153 -7.61 -12.61 6.13
CA ARG A 153 -7.67 -13.66 7.17
C ARG A 153 -6.66 -14.77 6.91
N GLN A 154 -6.40 -15.12 5.65
CA GLN A 154 -5.42 -16.15 5.28
C GLN A 154 -4.00 -15.60 5.22
N LEU A 155 -3.85 -14.32 4.90
CA LEU A 155 -2.54 -13.70 4.75
C LEU A 155 -1.92 -13.29 6.08
N VAL A 156 -2.71 -12.81 7.03
CA VAL A 156 -2.23 -12.32 8.33
C VAL A 156 -1.29 -13.31 9.03
N PRO A 157 -1.59 -14.62 9.12
CA PRO A 157 -0.68 -15.60 9.75
C PRO A 157 0.69 -15.73 9.08
N CYS A 158 0.85 -15.24 7.85
CA CYS A 158 2.08 -15.34 7.06
C CYS A 158 2.92 -14.06 7.11
N ILE A 159 2.42 -13.00 7.74
CA ILE A 159 3.10 -11.72 7.88
C ILE A 159 4.28 -11.85 8.85
N ALA A 160 5.42 -11.25 8.50
CA ALA A 160 6.60 -11.27 9.33
C ALA A 160 6.41 -10.45 10.62
N GLU A 161 7.01 -10.90 11.73
CA GLU A 161 7.00 -10.20 13.02
C GLU A 161 7.69 -8.81 12.96
N THR A 162 8.52 -8.61 11.94
CA THR A 162 9.22 -7.36 11.64
C THR A 162 8.33 -6.30 10.98
N LEU A 163 7.06 -6.61 10.68
CA LEU A 163 6.14 -5.68 10.03
C LEU A 163 5.83 -4.50 10.94
N GLU A 164 6.13 -3.29 10.47
CA GLU A 164 5.90 -2.01 11.12
C GLU A 164 4.65 -1.30 10.58
N SER A 165 4.34 -1.49 9.29
CA SER A 165 3.23 -0.84 8.59
C SER A 165 2.43 -1.82 7.75
N LEU A 166 1.12 -1.88 7.97
CA LEU A 166 0.18 -2.66 7.16
C LEU A 166 -0.79 -1.72 6.46
N SER A 167 -1.08 -1.99 5.20
CA SER A 167 -2.12 -1.26 4.51
C SER A 167 -2.88 -2.09 3.49
N PHE A 168 -4.17 -1.83 3.41
CA PHE A 168 -5.10 -2.62 2.64
C PHE A 168 -6.13 -1.76 1.90
N CYS A 169 -6.30 -2.03 0.62
CA CYS A 169 -7.35 -1.47 -0.23
C CYS A 169 -8.09 -2.62 -0.92
N PRO A 170 -9.39 -2.82 -0.67
CA PRO A 170 -10.16 -3.87 -1.31
C PRO A 170 -10.36 -3.57 -2.80
N GLY A 171 -10.54 -4.61 -3.61
CA GLY A 171 -10.77 -4.46 -5.06
C GLY A 171 -12.17 -4.07 -5.46
N THR A 172 -13.12 -4.23 -4.55
CA THR A 172 -14.51 -3.84 -4.77
C THR A 172 -14.66 -2.37 -4.41
N GLY A 173 -15.10 -1.51 -5.34
CA GLY A 173 -15.48 -0.11 -5.05
C GLY A 173 -16.73 0.03 -4.18
N HIS A 174 -16.93 -0.91 -3.26
CA HIS A 174 -18.01 -0.99 -2.28
C HIS A 174 -17.34 -1.13 -0.91
N LEU A 175 -17.96 -0.50 0.09
CA LEU A 175 -17.53 -0.67 1.47
C LEU A 175 -17.66 -2.14 1.84
N THR A 176 -16.53 -2.79 2.10
CA THR A 176 -16.50 -4.18 2.58
C THR A 176 -16.13 -4.20 4.04
N SER A 177 -16.83 -5.05 4.79
CA SER A 177 -16.41 -5.40 6.14
C SER A 177 -15.12 -6.25 6.06
N LEU A 178 -14.13 -5.89 6.87
CA LEU A 178 -12.86 -6.59 7.00
C LEU A 178 -12.77 -7.17 8.40
N ASP A 179 -12.60 -8.49 8.42
CA ASP A 179 -12.31 -9.26 9.61
C ASP A 179 -10.89 -9.83 9.51
N LEU A 180 -9.98 -9.31 10.34
CA LEU A 180 -8.60 -9.77 10.37
C LEU A 180 -8.46 -11.01 11.24
N ALA A 181 -7.53 -11.90 10.88
CA ALA A 181 -7.09 -12.93 11.81
C ALA A 181 -6.32 -12.30 12.99
N ASP A 182 -5.99 -13.10 14.00
CA ASP A 182 -5.19 -12.61 15.11
C ASP A 182 -3.80 -12.12 14.63
N MET A 183 -3.46 -10.90 15.02
CA MET A 183 -2.21 -10.22 14.68
C MET A 183 -1.25 -10.12 15.87
N SER A 184 -1.48 -10.89 16.93
CA SER A 184 -0.67 -10.88 18.16
C SER A 184 0.83 -11.11 17.94
N HIS A 185 1.22 -11.85 16.89
CA HIS A 185 2.61 -12.07 16.50
C HIS A 185 3.30 -10.83 15.87
N CYS A 186 2.54 -9.86 15.36
CA CYS A 186 3.06 -8.65 14.73
C CYS A 186 3.45 -7.58 15.78
N HIS A 187 4.39 -7.90 16.67
CA HIS A 187 4.78 -7.04 17.80
C HIS A 187 5.47 -5.73 17.36
N SER A 188 5.89 -5.62 16.10
CA SER A 188 6.50 -4.40 15.55
C SER A 188 5.48 -3.48 14.87
N LEU A 189 4.24 -3.92 14.69
CA LEU A 189 3.23 -3.22 13.90
C LEU A 189 2.79 -1.94 14.61
N ARG A 190 3.05 -0.80 13.99
CA ARG A 190 2.74 0.55 14.51
C ARG A 190 1.64 1.23 13.72
N ASP A 191 1.65 1.07 12.41
CA ASP A 191 0.81 1.82 11.49
C ASP A 191 -0.11 0.87 10.72
N VAL A 192 -1.40 1.16 10.74
CA VAL A 192 -2.39 0.39 9.98
C VAL A 192 -3.27 1.33 9.17
N THR A 193 -3.31 1.14 7.85
CA THR A 193 -4.12 1.98 6.94
C THR A 193 -5.11 1.16 6.13
N PHE A 194 -6.38 1.57 6.15
CA PHE A 194 -7.45 0.92 5.43
C PHE A 194 -8.13 1.90 4.50
N LEU A 195 -8.20 1.56 3.21
CA LEU A 195 -8.93 2.32 2.20
C LEU A 195 -10.25 1.61 1.89
N GLN A 196 -11.36 2.37 1.83
CA GLN A 196 -12.71 1.88 1.51
C GLN A 196 -13.14 0.62 2.27
N THR A 197 -12.70 0.49 3.52
CA THR A 197 -12.90 -0.73 4.32
C THR A 197 -13.49 -0.38 5.67
N GLU A 198 -14.51 -1.15 6.08
CA GLU A 198 -15.08 -1.11 7.41
C GLU A 198 -14.44 -2.21 8.26
N LEU A 199 -13.73 -1.84 9.32
CA LEU A 199 -13.26 -2.81 10.30
C LEU A 199 -14.43 -3.25 11.16
N THR A 200 -14.57 -4.57 11.35
CA THR A 200 -15.49 -5.09 12.37
C THR A 200 -15.07 -4.61 13.75
N ASP A 201 -16.03 -4.44 14.66
CA ASP A 201 -15.77 -4.03 16.04
C ASP A 201 -14.76 -4.95 16.72
N GLY A 202 -14.86 -6.27 16.48
CA GLY A 202 -13.91 -7.26 17.00
C GLY A 202 -12.50 -7.12 16.42
N THR A 203 -12.36 -6.75 15.14
CA THR A 203 -11.05 -6.46 14.53
C THR A 203 -10.46 -5.19 15.08
N LEU A 204 -11.24 -4.10 15.12
CA LEU A 204 -10.76 -2.83 15.62
C LEU A 204 -10.39 -2.91 17.10
N SER A 205 -11.21 -3.56 17.93
CA SER A 205 -10.92 -3.76 19.35
C SER A 205 -9.62 -4.53 19.57
N ARG A 206 -9.34 -5.55 18.75
CA ARG A 206 -8.07 -6.28 18.80
C ARG A 206 -6.89 -5.37 18.45
N LEU A 207 -6.98 -4.63 17.33
CA LEU A 207 -5.92 -3.69 16.93
C LEU A 207 -5.67 -2.61 17.98
N LEU A 208 -6.73 -2.04 18.55
CA LEU A 208 -6.64 -1.00 19.58
C LEU A 208 -5.97 -1.50 20.86
N ARG A 209 -6.15 -2.79 21.21
CA ARG A 209 -5.54 -3.41 22.40
C ARG A 209 -4.10 -3.86 22.16
N MET A 210 -3.61 -3.89 20.93
CA MET A 210 -2.22 -4.24 20.66
C MET A 210 -1.28 -3.19 21.27
N PRO A 211 -0.21 -3.61 21.97
CA PRO A 211 0.72 -2.68 22.61
C PRO A 211 1.67 -1.99 21.62
N SER A 212 1.77 -2.50 20.39
CA SER A 212 2.65 -1.97 19.35
C SER A 212 1.96 -0.96 18.45
N VAL A 213 0.64 -1.09 18.25
CA VAL A 213 -0.13 -0.28 17.31
C VAL A 213 -0.29 1.14 17.87
N GLN A 214 0.21 2.11 17.11
CA GLN A 214 0.20 3.52 17.47
C GLN A 214 -0.80 4.31 16.63
N HIS A 215 -0.94 3.95 15.35
CA HIS A 215 -1.73 4.72 14.40
C HIS A 215 -2.65 3.82 13.58
N ILE A 216 -3.93 4.22 13.52
CA ILE A 216 -4.92 3.64 12.62
C ILE A 216 -5.44 4.74 11.71
N THR A 217 -5.38 4.52 10.40
CA THR A 217 -5.93 5.43 9.39
C THR A 217 -7.01 4.72 8.58
N CYS A 218 -8.25 5.22 8.65
CA CYS A 218 -9.35 4.75 7.82
C CYS A 218 -9.70 5.81 6.78
N ILE A 219 -9.79 5.42 5.51
CA ILE A 219 -10.01 6.34 4.39
C ILE A 219 -11.25 5.89 3.63
N TYR A 220 -12.25 6.76 3.57
CA TYR A 220 -13.49 6.53 2.86
C TYR A 220 -13.51 7.38 1.60
N ASN A 221 -13.17 6.76 0.48
CA ASN A 221 -13.27 7.39 -0.83
C ASN A 221 -14.69 7.22 -1.38
N ASN A 222 -15.48 8.29 -1.34
CA ASN A 222 -16.84 8.35 -1.88
C ASN A 222 -16.91 9.10 -3.21
N VAL A 223 -15.76 9.39 -3.83
CA VAL A 223 -15.71 10.04 -5.14
C VAL A 223 -16.30 9.08 -6.18
N PRO A 224 -17.36 9.46 -6.90
CA PRO A 224 -17.88 8.63 -7.96
C PRO A 224 -16.84 8.44 -9.06
N HIS A 225 -16.52 7.19 -9.38
CA HIS A 225 -15.62 6.86 -10.49
C HIS A 225 -16.21 7.23 -11.87
N THR A 226 -17.52 7.54 -11.95
CA THR A 226 -18.24 7.93 -13.16
C THR A 226 -18.88 9.30 -12.98
N ILE A 227 -18.08 10.35 -13.15
CA ILE A 227 -18.55 11.74 -13.23
C ILE A 227 -19.20 11.90 -14.61
N GLY A 228 -20.52 11.74 -14.66
CA GLY A 228 -21.27 11.92 -15.91
C GLY A 228 -22.59 11.17 -15.96
N LEU A 229 -22.82 10.17 -15.09
CA LEU A 229 -24.03 9.37 -15.14
C LEU A 229 -24.96 9.67 -13.94
N LEU A 230 -25.88 10.60 -14.22
CA LEU A 230 -27.24 10.71 -13.69
C LEU A 230 -27.46 11.24 -12.25
N PRO A 231 -28.36 12.23 -12.08
CA PRO A 231 -28.93 12.63 -10.79
C PRO A 231 -29.53 11.47 -9.97
N ALA A 232 -29.86 10.35 -10.62
CA ALA A 232 -30.42 9.15 -10.00
C ALA A 232 -29.45 8.36 -9.10
N LEU A 233 -28.13 8.57 -9.22
CA LEU A 233 -27.14 7.92 -8.33
C LEU A 233 -26.95 8.66 -6.99
N ARG A 234 -27.49 9.87 -6.85
CA ARG A 234 -27.36 10.69 -5.64
C ARG A 234 -27.89 10.00 -4.37
N PRO A 235 -29.05 9.30 -4.36
CA PRO A 235 -29.54 8.63 -3.16
C PRO A 235 -28.61 7.51 -2.69
N VAL A 236 -28.17 6.65 -3.61
CA VAL A 236 -27.26 5.53 -3.30
C VAL A 236 -25.90 6.04 -2.78
N GLN A 237 -25.40 7.14 -3.34
CA GLN A 237 -24.18 7.80 -2.88
C GLN A 237 -24.35 8.39 -1.48
N ARG A 238 -25.47 9.07 -1.20
CA ARG A 238 -25.78 9.58 0.14
C ARG A 238 -25.89 8.46 1.17
N ASP A 239 -26.54 7.35 0.81
CA ASP A 239 -26.64 6.19 1.70
C ASP A 239 -25.29 5.53 1.96
N ARG A 240 -24.38 5.52 0.99
CA ARG A 240 -22.99 5.08 1.20
C ARG A 240 -22.22 6.02 2.10
N LEU A 241 -22.27 7.32 1.83
CA LEU A 241 -21.61 8.33 2.65
C LEU A 241 -22.09 8.25 4.10
N LYS A 242 -23.41 8.16 4.30
CA LYS A 242 -24.04 8.01 5.61
C LYS A 242 -23.57 6.74 6.32
N ARG A 243 -23.53 5.59 5.63
CA ARG A 243 -23.03 4.33 6.20
C ARG A 243 -21.55 4.39 6.55
N SER A 244 -20.69 4.87 5.65
CA SER A 244 -19.27 5.06 5.94
C SER A 244 -19.07 5.98 7.14
N PHE A 245 -19.87 7.04 7.24
CA PHE A 245 -19.85 7.94 8.37
C PHE A 245 -20.25 7.28 9.68
N GLN A 246 -21.39 6.59 9.70
CA GLN A 246 -21.85 5.84 10.87
C GLN A 246 -20.81 4.80 11.31
N ALA A 247 -20.21 4.07 10.36
CA ALA A 247 -19.17 3.10 10.63
C ALA A 247 -17.95 3.76 11.27
N ALA A 248 -17.44 4.87 10.74
CA ALA A 248 -16.28 5.51 11.37
C ALA A 248 -16.60 6.11 12.73
N MET A 249 -17.79 6.69 12.92
CA MET A 249 -18.21 7.19 14.23
C MET A 249 -18.25 6.05 15.26
N ALA A 250 -18.83 4.90 14.91
CA ALA A 250 -18.81 3.70 15.76
C ALA A 250 -17.37 3.26 16.08
N GLN A 251 -16.49 3.24 15.08
CA GLN A 251 -15.07 2.90 15.27
C GLN A 251 -14.35 3.87 16.21
N LEU A 252 -14.66 5.17 16.15
CA LEU A 252 -14.03 6.18 17.00
C LEU A 252 -14.50 6.08 18.45
N HIS A 253 -15.75 5.69 18.68
CA HIS A 253 -16.23 5.40 20.03
C HIS A 253 -15.43 4.27 20.69
N LEU A 254 -15.09 3.21 19.93
CA LEU A 254 -14.27 2.10 20.42
C LEU A 254 -12.85 2.52 20.84
N VAL A 255 -12.31 3.60 20.30
CA VAL A 255 -10.98 4.12 20.68
C VAL A 255 -10.94 4.48 22.16
N GLY A 256 -11.96 5.17 22.68
CA GLY A 256 -12.00 5.57 24.09
C GLY A 256 -12.08 4.38 25.05
N GLU A 257 -12.70 3.29 24.61
CA GLU A 257 -12.96 2.10 25.43
C GLU A 257 -11.83 1.07 25.40
N CYS A 258 -11.18 0.90 24.23
CA CYS A 258 -10.28 -0.23 23.98
C CYS A 258 -8.83 0.16 23.70
N ALA A 259 -8.51 1.44 23.48
CA ALA A 259 -7.17 1.85 23.09
C ALA A 259 -6.13 1.57 24.18
N SER A 260 -5.06 0.89 23.79
CA SER A 260 -3.89 0.65 24.63
C SER A 260 -3.19 1.97 25.01
N PRO A 261 -2.34 1.97 26.05
CA PRO A 261 -1.54 3.15 26.41
C PRO A 261 -0.56 3.58 25.30
N ALA A 262 -0.15 2.66 24.43
CA ALA A 262 0.74 2.94 23.31
C ALA A 262 0.02 3.61 22.13
N PHE A 263 -1.30 3.40 22.02
CA PHE A 263 -2.11 3.97 20.94
C PHE A 263 -2.04 5.51 20.96
N ARG A 264 -1.64 6.09 19.83
CA ARG A 264 -1.40 7.52 19.69
C ARG A 264 -2.47 8.23 18.90
N ARG A 265 -2.96 7.62 17.81
CA ARG A 265 -3.84 8.32 16.89
C ARG A 265 -4.76 7.40 16.09
N MET A 266 -6.05 7.71 16.07
CA MET A 266 -6.93 7.31 14.99
C MET A 266 -7.17 8.49 14.06
N LYS A 267 -6.98 8.28 12.75
CA LYS A 267 -7.29 9.24 11.70
C LYS A 267 -8.39 8.67 10.81
N VAL A 268 -9.47 9.41 10.66
CA VAL A 268 -10.51 9.10 9.67
C VAL A 268 -10.49 10.18 8.61
N ILE A 269 -10.40 9.77 7.35
CA ILE A 269 -10.36 10.66 6.17
C ILE A 269 -11.55 10.36 5.28
N TYR A 270 -12.35 11.38 5.00
CA TYR A 270 -13.42 11.32 4.00
C TYR A 270 -13.01 12.08 2.76
N LEU A 271 -13.12 11.43 1.60
CA LEU A 271 -12.92 12.05 0.29
C LEU A 271 -14.27 12.09 -0.45
N SER A 272 -14.68 13.28 -0.88
CA SER A 272 -15.90 13.53 -1.64
C SER A 272 -15.70 14.70 -2.61
N CYS A 273 -16.45 14.73 -3.71
CA CYS A 273 -16.28 15.67 -4.83
C CYS A 273 -17.53 16.45 -5.25
N ASP A 274 -18.67 16.32 -4.55
CA ASP A 274 -19.90 17.05 -4.92
C ASP A 274 -19.86 18.50 -4.41
N ASN A 275 -20.52 19.47 -5.06
CA ASN A 275 -20.72 20.82 -4.53
C ASN A 275 -21.61 20.81 -3.27
N SER A 276 -22.45 19.78 -3.07
CA SER A 276 -23.11 19.52 -1.77
C SER A 276 -22.12 19.21 -0.65
N THR A 277 -20.86 18.90 -0.98
CA THR A 277 -19.86 18.41 -0.03
C THR A 277 -19.41 19.48 0.96
N VAL A 278 -19.51 20.78 0.67
CA VAL A 278 -19.27 21.81 1.72
C VAL A 278 -20.35 21.73 2.78
N ARG A 279 -21.61 21.56 2.39
CA ARG A 279 -22.70 21.36 3.34
C ARG A 279 -22.57 20.03 4.06
N GLU A 280 -22.23 18.94 3.36
CA GLU A 280 -22.06 17.62 3.97
C GLU A 280 -20.81 17.58 4.87
N ILE A 281 -19.69 18.22 4.50
CA ILE A 281 -18.50 18.39 5.34
C ILE A 281 -18.84 19.26 6.54
N ASN A 282 -19.59 20.35 6.36
CA ASN A 282 -20.02 21.20 7.48
C ASN A 282 -21.03 20.47 8.38
N GLU A 283 -21.93 19.66 7.81
CA GLU A 283 -22.82 18.77 8.55
C GLU A 283 -22.02 17.67 9.25
N LEU A 284 -20.97 17.12 8.64
CA LEU A 284 -20.06 16.16 9.23
C LEU A 284 -19.30 16.79 10.39
N GLN A 285 -18.75 17.99 10.20
CA GLN A 285 -18.02 18.75 11.20
C GLN A 285 -18.95 19.18 12.34
N ARG A 286 -20.18 19.62 12.03
CA ARG A 286 -21.21 19.94 13.03
C ARG A 286 -21.65 18.69 13.77
N PHE A 287 -21.90 17.58 13.06
CA PHE A 287 -22.25 16.30 13.66
C PHE A 287 -21.11 15.78 14.54
N MET A 288 -19.87 15.86 14.10
CA MET A 288 -18.69 15.55 14.91
C MET A 288 -18.53 16.52 16.10
N GLY A 289 -19.00 17.76 15.99
CA GLY A 289 -19.06 18.70 17.12
C GLY A 289 -20.16 18.35 18.13
N VAL A 290 -21.28 17.78 17.68
CA VAL A 290 -22.45 17.42 18.50
C VAL A 290 -22.34 15.99 19.07
N HIS A 291 -21.83 15.05 18.28
CA HIS A 291 -21.74 13.61 18.56
C HIS A 291 -20.31 13.10 18.62
N GLY A 292 -19.31 13.99 18.54
CA GLY A 292 -17.95 13.65 18.93
C GLY A 292 -17.94 13.13 20.37
N PRO A 293 -16.90 12.38 20.78
CA PRO A 293 -16.89 11.69 22.06
C PRO A 293 -17.23 12.67 23.20
N PRO A 294 -18.27 12.37 24.01
CA PRO A 294 -18.68 13.24 25.11
C PRO A 294 -17.65 13.12 26.23
N GLY A 295 -16.68 14.03 26.25
CA GLY A 295 -15.59 13.99 27.23
C GLY A 295 -14.40 14.85 26.81
N PRO A 296 -13.42 15.07 27.71
CA PRO A 296 -12.25 15.89 27.40
C PRO A 296 -11.57 15.29 26.18
N ARG A 297 -11.60 16.03 25.05
CA ARG A 297 -11.08 15.66 23.73
C ARG A 297 -9.89 14.71 23.86
N ASP A 298 -10.12 13.40 23.74
CA ASP A 298 -9.02 12.45 23.75
C ASP A 298 -8.11 12.84 22.59
N LYS A 299 -6.92 13.35 22.89
CA LYS A 299 -5.97 13.87 21.90
C LYS A 299 -5.55 12.77 20.91
N ARG A 300 -5.85 11.51 21.22
CA ARG A 300 -5.64 10.35 20.35
C ARG A 300 -6.65 10.24 19.22
N ILE A 301 -7.73 11.02 19.23
CA ILE A 301 -8.71 11.00 18.15
C ILE A 301 -8.52 12.24 17.28
N VAL A 302 -8.17 12.03 16.01
CA VAL A 302 -8.10 13.12 15.02
C VAL A 302 -9.05 12.84 13.88
N LEU A 303 -10.09 13.65 13.82
CA LEU A 303 -11.06 13.63 12.74
C LEU A 303 -10.75 14.74 11.75
N SER A 304 -10.60 14.38 10.47
CA SER A 304 -10.37 15.34 9.40
C SER A 304 -11.24 15.01 8.20
N ALA A 305 -12.08 15.96 7.80
CA ALA A 305 -12.72 15.94 6.50
C ALA A 305 -11.91 16.81 5.54
N ILE A 306 -11.58 16.28 4.37
CA ILE A 306 -10.78 16.99 3.36
C ILE A 306 -11.64 17.04 2.10
N ASP A 307 -11.93 18.26 1.62
CA ASP A 307 -12.49 18.41 0.28
C ASP A 307 -11.40 17.98 -0.72
N GLY A 308 -11.66 16.91 -1.48
CA GLY A 308 -10.72 16.40 -2.47
C GLY A 308 -10.30 17.49 -3.46
N ARG A 309 -11.19 18.46 -3.73
CA ARG A 309 -10.99 19.57 -4.68
C ARG A 309 -9.99 20.62 -4.19
N ASN A 310 -9.90 20.88 -2.89
CA ASN A 310 -8.97 21.89 -2.37
C ASN A 310 -7.50 21.45 -2.45
N ASN A 311 -7.25 20.13 -2.50
CA ASN A 311 -5.92 19.62 -2.81
C ASN A 311 -5.63 19.67 -4.32
N LEU A 312 -6.64 19.54 -5.20
CA LEU A 312 -6.44 19.64 -6.66
C LEU A 312 -5.77 20.96 -7.08
N ASP A 313 -6.17 22.11 -6.52
CA ASP A 313 -5.62 23.42 -6.91
C ASP A 313 -4.15 23.63 -6.51
N ARG A 314 -3.65 22.90 -5.48
CA ARG A 314 -2.23 22.96 -5.10
C ARG A 314 -1.33 22.06 -5.94
N PHE A 315 -1.89 21.05 -6.61
CA PHE A 315 -1.10 20.01 -7.28
C PHE A 315 -1.27 20.02 -8.81
N VAL A 316 -2.24 20.76 -9.34
CA VAL A 316 -2.46 20.97 -10.77
C VAL A 316 -2.09 22.41 -11.16
N SER A 317 -0.79 22.72 -11.19
CA SER A 317 -0.30 23.85 -11.99
C SER A 317 -0.28 23.42 -13.45
N PHE A 318 -1.39 23.58 -14.17
CA PHE A 318 -1.41 23.43 -15.63
C PHE A 318 -1.38 24.80 -16.32
N LYS A 319 -0.29 25.03 -17.08
CA LYS A 319 -0.24 26.05 -18.13
C LYS A 319 -1.29 25.72 -19.18
N GLY A 320 -2.15 26.69 -19.46
CA GLY A 320 -3.37 26.51 -20.23
C GLY A 320 -3.17 26.05 -21.68
N TYR A 321 -4.14 25.28 -22.15
CA TYR A 321 -4.62 25.29 -23.53
C TYR A 321 -6.14 25.04 -23.50
N GLY A 322 -6.90 25.95 -24.11
CA GLY A 322 -8.35 26.09 -23.97
C GLY A 322 -9.15 25.06 -24.77
N GLY A 323 -9.66 24.05 -24.08
CA GLY A 323 -10.74 23.17 -24.56
C GLY A 323 -11.68 22.83 -23.39
N PRO A 324 -12.93 22.38 -23.65
CA PRO A 324 -13.86 21.98 -22.59
C PRO A 324 -13.27 20.80 -21.81
N TYR A 325 -12.82 21.07 -20.59
CA TYR A 325 -12.04 20.15 -19.76
C TYR A 325 -12.89 19.02 -19.21
N THR A 326 -12.65 17.79 -19.67
CA THR A 326 -12.98 16.59 -18.92
C THR A 326 -11.95 16.49 -17.79
N ILE A 327 -12.28 17.00 -16.60
CA ILE A 327 -11.44 16.79 -15.42
C ILE A 327 -11.50 15.29 -15.09
N ASN A 328 -10.43 14.56 -15.42
CA ASN A 328 -10.29 13.14 -15.11
C ASN A 328 -9.92 12.97 -13.63
N TYR A 329 -10.90 13.09 -12.73
CA TYR A 329 -10.77 12.80 -11.28
C TYR A 329 -10.37 11.34 -10.97
N VAL A 330 -10.36 10.47 -11.98
CA VAL A 330 -9.83 9.10 -11.92
C VAL A 330 -8.33 9.08 -11.57
N ASN A 331 -7.62 10.19 -11.77
CA ASN A 331 -6.24 10.32 -11.36
C ASN A 331 -6.06 10.47 -9.83
N ASP A 332 -7.07 10.83 -9.04
CA ASP A 332 -6.87 11.24 -7.64
C ASP A 332 -6.69 10.07 -6.66
N THR A 333 -7.35 8.94 -6.90
CA THR A 333 -7.09 7.72 -6.10
C THR A 333 -5.76 7.10 -6.49
N LYS A 334 -5.35 7.25 -7.75
CA LYS A 334 -4.04 6.84 -8.26
C LYS A 334 -2.94 7.73 -7.69
N TYR A 335 -3.12 9.05 -7.65
CA TYR A 335 -2.18 9.99 -7.02
C TYR A 335 -2.11 9.79 -5.52
N TRP A 336 -3.22 9.54 -4.84
CA TRP A 336 -3.18 9.20 -3.42
C TRP A 336 -2.48 7.85 -3.21
N LEU A 337 -2.72 6.84 -4.05
CA LEU A 337 -2.00 5.58 -4.00
C LEU A 337 -0.51 5.76 -4.30
N ASP A 338 -0.15 6.61 -5.27
CA ASP A 338 1.23 6.91 -5.67
C ASP A 338 1.96 7.74 -4.61
N GLU A 339 1.30 8.72 -3.98
CA GLU A 339 1.82 9.47 -2.83
C GLU A 339 1.85 8.62 -1.58
N TRP A 340 0.90 7.73 -1.39
CA TRP A 340 0.89 6.78 -0.29
C TRP A 340 2.01 5.75 -0.47
N ILE A 341 2.21 5.20 -1.67
CA ILE A 341 3.38 4.40 -2.05
C ILE A 341 4.67 5.22 -1.85
N ALA A 342 4.69 6.50 -2.22
CA ALA A 342 5.84 7.38 -2.00
C ALA A 342 6.05 7.73 -0.51
N SER A 343 5.01 7.67 0.32
CA SER A 343 5.14 7.83 1.78
C SER A 343 5.69 6.56 2.43
N LEU A 344 5.45 5.39 1.83
CA LEU A 344 6.05 4.12 2.25
C LEU A 344 7.53 4.01 1.82
N ASP A 345 7.91 4.68 0.74
CA ASP A 345 9.29 4.76 0.27
C ASP A 345 9.55 6.16 -0.33
N PRO A 346 10.17 7.10 0.42
CA PRO A 346 10.49 8.45 -0.07
C PRO A 346 11.36 8.45 -1.33
N ALA A 347 12.08 7.35 -1.58
CA ALA A 347 12.88 7.13 -2.78
C ALA A 347 12.03 6.69 -3.99
N TRP A 348 10.70 6.63 -3.87
CA TRP A 348 9.78 6.39 -5.00
C TRP A 348 9.55 7.70 -5.75
N PRO A 349 10.14 7.88 -6.96
CA PRO A 349 9.86 9.06 -7.75
C PRO A 349 8.41 8.98 -8.19
N GLY A 350 7.53 9.81 -7.61
CA GLY A 350 6.09 9.87 -7.88
C GLY A 350 5.70 10.24 -9.31
N ARG A 351 6.60 10.12 -10.29
CA ARG A 351 6.37 10.32 -11.72
C ARG A 351 7.27 9.39 -12.54
N GLY A 352 6.67 8.34 -13.11
CA GLY A 352 7.09 7.88 -14.44
C GLY A 352 8.17 6.81 -14.57
N CYS A 353 8.45 5.97 -13.57
CA CYS A 353 9.28 4.78 -13.77
C CYS A 353 8.44 3.51 -13.74
N VAL A 354 7.65 3.27 -14.79
CA VAL A 354 7.25 1.89 -15.11
C VAL A 354 8.53 1.22 -15.59
N PRO A 355 9.05 0.19 -14.90
CA PRO A 355 10.11 -0.61 -15.48
C PRO A 355 9.50 -1.24 -16.72
N HIS A 356 10.11 -1.00 -17.89
CA HIS A 356 9.87 -1.86 -19.04
C HIS A 356 9.97 -3.30 -18.55
N THR A 357 8.89 -4.06 -18.74
CA THR A 357 8.90 -5.51 -18.58
C THR A 357 10.09 -6.04 -19.35
N VAL A 358 11.10 -6.49 -18.62
CA VAL A 358 12.25 -7.17 -19.19
C VAL A 358 11.75 -8.55 -19.59
N THR A 359 11.28 -8.66 -20.83
CA THR A 359 11.34 -9.93 -21.56
C THR A 359 12.81 -10.30 -21.67
N GLN A 360 13.19 -11.43 -21.09
CA GLN A 360 14.46 -12.08 -21.41
C GLN A 360 14.44 -12.55 -22.86
#